data_AF-A0A4Q3VBZ6-F1
#
_entry.id   AF-A0A4Q3VBZ6-F1
#
_cell.length_a   1.000
_cell.length_b   1.000
_cell.length_c   1.000
_cell.angle_alpha   90.00
_cell.angle_beta   90.00
_cell.angle_gamma   90.00
#
_symmetry.space_group_name_H-M   'P 1'
#
loop_
_entity.id
_entity.type
_entity.pdbx_description
1 polymer ?
#
loop_
_entity_poly.entity_id
_entity_poly.type
_entity_poly.pdbx_seq_one_letter_code
_entity_poly.pdbx_strand_id
1 'polypeptide(L)'
;MSRILGVFAALLLLVLLGCGGGGGGGSSTDGTTGVTQTVFSGQVIDVATGIAVTPAATVTIGGSSTQTEDGLFSVTAPRTSSQVNLTNTPYGNWNFPFTTTTAADLDLGLLYIGPTRVTVTGTATDATTNEPIAGARVEFAGRSAISNARGVFSISGVAYSATNQSGFFGIVGQATATGYVSASFDANGVTATGGVVEVGEVRLFSSGDTTPPDGPYNLTGRVSGKPTGATLEIVL
;
A
#
# COMPACT_ATOMS: atom_id res chain seq x y z
N MET A 1 -48.78 57.60 -1.52
CA MET A 1 -49.53 56.90 -2.59
C MET A 1 -48.55 56.02 -3.35
N SER A 2 -48.88 54.74 -3.44
CA SER A 2 -48.24 53.59 -4.13
C SER A 2 -47.22 53.93 -5.23
N ARG A 3 -46.12 53.18 -5.41
CA ARG A 3 -46.14 51.78 -5.87
C ARG A 3 -44.88 50.98 -5.51
N ILE A 4 -45.16 49.78 -5.00
CA ILE A 4 -44.32 48.58 -4.92
C ILE A 4 -44.19 47.94 -6.31
N LEU A 5 -43.12 47.12 -6.48
CA LEU A 5 -43.00 45.94 -7.35
C LEU A 5 -42.17 46.12 -8.64
N GLY A 6 -41.04 45.41 -8.74
CA GLY A 6 -40.36 45.25 -10.04
C GLY A 6 -38.94 44.66 -10.04
N VAL A 7 -38.80 43.40 -9.65
CA VAL A 7 -37.84 42.42 -10.23
C VAL A 7 -36.34 42.59 -9.91
N PHE A 8 -35.89 41.80 -8.94
CA PHE A 8 -34.54 41.24 -8.84
C PHE A 8 -34.24 40.42 -10.10
N ALA A 9 -33.28 40.83 -10.91
CA ALA A 9 -32.73 40.02 -12.00
C ALA A 9 -31.21 39.93 -11.84
N ALA A 10 -30.76 38.69 -11.73
CA ALA A 10 -29.39 38.26 -11.53
C ALA A 10 -28.48 38.66 -12.70
N LEU A 11 -27.29 39.14 -12.37
CA LEU A 11 -26.12 38.95 -13.23
C LEU A 11 -24.94 38.61 -12.31
N LEU A 12 -24.89 37.34 -11.89
CA LEU A 12 -23.78 36.81 -11.12
C LEU A 12 -22.60 36.62 -12.08
N LEU A 13 -21.55 37.38 -11.78
CA LEU A 13 -20.30 37.47 -12.52
C LEU A 13 -19.61 36.10 -12.57
N LEU A 14 -19.31 35.67 -13.79
CA LEU A 14 -18.52 34.48 -14.13
C LEU A 14 -17.09 34.64 -13.58
N VAL A 15 -16.70 33.82 -12.59
CA VAL A 15 -15.30 33.65 -12.18
C VAL A 15 -14.91 32.20 -12.43
N LEU A 16 -14.52 31.91 -13.67
CA LEU A 16 -13.76 30.71 -14.02
C LEU A 16 -12.29 31.10 -14.05
N LEU A 17 -11.60 30.93 -12.92
CA LEU A 17 -10.15 30.93 -12.87
C LEU A 17 -9.69 29.67 -12.14
N GLY A 18 -8.96 28.82 -12.87
CA GLY A 18 -8.07 27.84 -12.27
C GLY A 18 -8.55 26.39 -12.31
N CYS A 19 -8.60 25.78 -13.49
CA CYS A 19 -8.23 24.37 -13.61
C CYS A 19 -7.16 24.27 -14.70
N GLY A 20 -5.90 24.31 -14.26
CA GLY A 20 -4.75 24.05 -15.12
C GLY A 20 -4.70 22.55 -15.44
N GLY A 21 -5.32 22.15 -16.53
CA GLY A 21 -5.12 20.84 -17.15
C GLY A 21 -4.08 20.96 -18.26
N GLY A 22 -2.81 20.70 -17.93
CA GLY A 22 -1.71 20.65 -18.88
C GLY A 22 -1.12 19.24 -19.01
N GLY A 23 -0.88 18.82 -20.25
CA GLY A 23 0.01 17.71 -20.62
C GLY A 23 -0.71 16.37 -20.91
N GLY A 24 -0.46 15.66 -22.01
CA GLY A 24 0.61 15.82 -22.98
C GLY A 24 0.46 14.91 -24.20
N GLY A 25 1.07 15.36 -25.30
CA GLY A 25 1.41 14.53 -26.44
C GLY A 25 2.84 14.01 -26.30
N GLY A 26 3.07 12.78 -26.75
CA GLY A 26 4.40 12.18 -26.85
C GLY A 26 4.35 10.66 -26.93
N SER A 27 4.27 10.12 -28.16
CA SER A 27 4.57 8.71 -28.45
C SER A 27 6.08 8.47 -28.51
N SER A 28 6.55 7.33 -27.99
CA SER A 28 7.68 6.50 -28.46
C SER A 28 7.80 5.32 -27.49
N THR A 29 7.50 4.07 -27.89
CA THR A 29 8.35 3.14 -28.66
C THR A 29 9.72 2.91 -28.01
N ASP A 30 9.78 1.85 -27.20
CA ASP A 30 10.91 0.94 -26.90
C ASP A 30 12.34 1.50 -26.67
N GLY A 31 12.97 1.12 -25.55
CA GLY A 31 14.44 1.14 -25.38
C GLY A 31 15.05 2.20 -24.46
N THR A 32 15.02 1.95 -23.14
CA THR A 32 16.05 2.25 -22.13
C THR A 32 17.08 3.36 -22.41
N THR A 33 16.68 4.64 -22.51
CA THR A 33 17.44 5.82 -22.02
C THR A 33 16.60 7.08 -22.22
N GLY A 34 16.24 7.80 -21.13
CA GLY A 34 15.67 9.15 -21.23
C GLY A 34 14.33 9.40 -20.53
N VAL A 35 13.71 8.40 -19.92
CA VAL A 35 12.49 8.65 -19.14
C VAL A 35 12.87 9.22 -17.77
N THR A 36 12.68 10.53 -17.60
CA THR A 36 12.99 11.28 -16.37
C THR A 36 11.85 11.29 -15.36
N GLN A 37 10.67 10.77 -15.73
CA GLN A 37 9.47 10.75 -14.90
C GLN A 37 8.87 9.35 -14.78
N THR A 38 8.11 9.12 -13.72
CA THR A 38 7.34 7.89 -13.47
C THR A 38 5.93 8.28 -13.06
N VAL A 39 4.95 7.50 -13.49
CA VAL A 39 3.58 7.58 -12.99
C VAL A 39 3.52 6.77 -11.70
N PHE A 40 3.20 7.42 -10.60
CA PHE A 40 2.98 6.78 -9.31
C PHE A 40 1.49 6.64 -9.07
N SER A 41 1.03 5.41 -8.85
CA SER A 41 -0.36 5.09 -8.52
C SER A 41 -0.47 4.48 -7.12
N GLY A 42 -1.67 4.48 -6.57
CA GLY A 42 -1.98 3.78 -5.33
C GLY A 42 -3.33 4.18 -4.77
N GLN A 43 -3.62 3.71 -3.56
CA GLN A 43 -4.85 4.03 -2.85
C GLN A 43 -4.56 4.46 -1.41
N VAL A 44 -5.27 5.48 -0.93
CA VAL A 44 -5.20 5.98 0.44
C VAL A 44 -6.43 5.50 1.20
N ILE A 45 -6.18 4.75 2.28
CA ILE A 45 -7.21 4.09 3.09
C ILE A 45 -7.23 4.70 4.49
N ASP A 46 -8.43 4.95 5.02
CA ASP A 46 -8.63 5.27 6.42
C ASP A 46 -8.51 3.99 7.26
N VAL A 47 -7.52 3.95 8.15
CA VAL A 47 -7.24 2.77 8.97
C VAL A 47 -8.36 2.42 9.95
N ALA A 48 -9.21 3.39 10.32
CA ALA A 48 -10.29 3.13 11.27
C ALA A 48 -11.39 2.27 10.61
N THR A 49 -11.71 2.57 9.36
CA THR A 49 -12.85 2.00 8.63
C THR A 49 -12.45 0.96 7.58
N GLY A 50 -11.21 1.00 7.10
CA GLY A 50 -10.70 0.11 6.05
C GLY A 50 -11.19 0.48 4.66
N ILE A 51 -11.80 1.66 4.49
CA ILE A 51 -12.30 2.17 3.21
C ILE A 51 -11.49 3.39 2.76
N ALA A 52 -11.74 3.84 1.53
CA ALA A 52 -11.14 5.05 0.98
C ALA A 52 -11.23 6.24 1.95
N VAL A 53 -10.11 6.97 2.09
CA VAL A 53 -10.08 8.13 2.98
C VAL A 53 -11.07 9.21 2.53
N THR A 54 -11.80 9.77 3.49
CA THR A 54 -12.70 10.91 3.29
C THR A 54 -12.51 11.91 4.43
N PRO A 55 -12.34 13.23 4.16
CA PRO A 55 -12.22 13.89 2.86
C PRO A 55 -11.00 13.43 2.04
N ALA A 56 -10.95 13.80 0.76
CA ALA A 56 -9.84 13.48 -0.13
C ALA A 56 -8.48 13.90 0.47
N ALA A 57 -7.47 13.05 0.33
CA ALA A 57 -6.10 13.37 0.68
C ALA A 57 -5.38 14.09 -0.48
N THR A 58 -4.51 15.04 -0.16
CA THR A 58 -3.55 15.60 -1.11
C THR A 58 -2.30 14.72 -1.11
N VAL A 59 -1.95 14.18 -2.28
CA VAL A 59 -0.77 13.34 -2.52
C VAL A 59 0.32 14.20 -3.15
N THR A 60 1.52 14.22 -2.60
CA THR A 60 2.67 14.96 -3.13
C THR A 60 3.90 14.07 -3.27
N ILE A 61 4.49 14.03 -4.47
CA ILE A 61 5.69 13.24 -4.81
C ILE A 61 6.62 14.11 -5.65
N GLY A 62 7.86 14.30 -5.21
CA GLY A 62 8.88 15.02 -5.99
C GLY A 62 8.51 16.45 -6.41
N GLY A 63 7.59 17.10 -5.68
CA GLY A 63 7.06 18.43 -6.00
C GLY A 63 5.77 18.43 -6.83
N SER A 64 5.40 17.31 -7.47
CA SER A 64 4.10 17.14 -8.12
C SER A 64 3.03 16.77 -7.09
N SER A 65 1.79 17.23 -7.29
CA SER A 65 0.68 16.92 -6.39
C SER A 65 -0.63 16.60 -7.12
N THR A 66 -1.45 15.75 -6.50
CA THR A 66 -2.83 15.45 -6.91
C THR A 66 -3.73 15.26 -5.69
N GLN A 67 -5.04 15.26 -5.86
CA GLN A 67 -5.99 14.83 -4.83
C GLN A 67 -6.47 13.42 -5.11
N THR A 68 -6.77 12.67 -4.05
CA THR A 68 -7.37 11.34 -4.20
C THR A 68 -8.82 11.46 -4.65
N GLU A 69 -9.24 10.57 -5.55
CA GLU A 69 -10.64 10.35 -5.92
C GLU A 69 -11.04 8.94 -5.47
N ASP A 70 -12.02 8.83 -4.57
CA ASP A 70 -12.36 7.57 -3.88
C ASP A 70 -11.13 6.83 -3.30
N GLY A 71 -10.21 7.62 -2.73
CA GLY A 71 -8.94 7.15 -2.18
C GLY A 71 -7.86 6.84 -3.21
N LEU A 72 -8.20 6.67 -4.49
CA LEU A 72 -7.25 6.38 -5.56
C LEU A 72 -6.49 7.64 -5.99
N PHE A 73 -5.24 7.48 -6.40
CA PHE A 73 -4.47 8.56 -7.01
C PHE A 73 -3.58 8.07 -8.15
N SER A 74 -3.25 9.02 -9.04
CA SER A 74 -2.19 8.87 -10.03
C SER A 74 -1.47 10.21 -10.18
N VAL A 75 -0.13 10.21 -10.07
CA VAL A 75 0.69 11.42 -10.17
C VAL A 75 1.96 11.13 -10.95
N THR A 76 2.27 11.99 -11.94
CA THR A 76 3.55 11.93 -12.64
C THR A 76 4.57 12.78 -11.90
N ALA A 77 5.70 12.18 -11.52
CA ALA A 77 6.75 12.85 -10.77
C ALA A 77 8.15 12.37 -11.19
N PRO A 78 9.23 13.08 -10.81
CA PRO A 78 10.60 12.66 -11.12
C PRO A 78 10.92 11.27 -10.56
N ARG A 79 11.63 10.44 -11.35
CA ARG A 79 12.02 9.07 -10.92
C ARG A 79 12.94 9.02 -9.71
N THR A 80 13.63 10.11 -9.43
CA THR A 80 14.50 10.28 -8.26
C THR A 80 13.71 10.45 -6.97
N SER A 81 12.38 10.55 -7.04
CA SER A 81 11.51 10.58 -5.86
C SER A 81 11.60 9.25 -5.10
N SER A 82 11.63 9.32 -3.78
CA SER A 82 11.78 8.16 -2.89
C SER A 82 10.76 8.15 -1.73
N GLN A 83 9.79 9.05 -1.78
CA GLN A 83 8.77 9.18 -0.76
C GLN A 83 7.50 9.81 -1.33
N VAL A 84 6.36 9.42 -0.77
CA VAL A 84 5.08 10.07 -0.95
C VAL A 84 4.68 10.76 0.34
N ASN A 85 4.26 12.02 0.23
CA ASN A 85 3.70 12.80 1.33
C ASN A 85 2.20 12.94 1.10
N LEU A 86 1.41 12.50 2.08
CA LEU A 86 -0.03 12.64 2.12
C LEU A 86 -0.41 13.71 3.13
N THR A 87 -1.26 14.65 2.75
CA THR A 87 -1.90 15.60 3.67
C THR A 87 -3.39 15.35 3.66
N ASN A 88 -3.97 15.11 4.83
CA ASN A 88 -5.40 14.93 4.98
C ASN A 88 -5.87 15.68 6.23
N THR A 89 -6.99 16.37 6.15
CA THR A 89 -7.69 16.84 7.35
C THR A 89 -8.84 15.87 7.56
N PRO A 90 -8.85 15.07 8.65
CA PRO A 90 -8.30 15.41 9.97
C PRO A 90 -6.93 14.81 10.36
N TYR A 91 -6.35 13.89 9.57
CA TYR A 91 -5.21 13.07 10.03
C TYR A 91 -3.81 13.73 9.95
N GLY A 92 -3.72 14.95 9.44
CA GLY A 92 -2.48 15.69 9.23
C GLY A 92 -1.60 15.08 8.13
N ASN A 93 -0.29 15.17 8.33
CA ASN A 93 0.71 14.77 7.34
C ASN A 93 1.20 13.34 7.60
N TRP A 94 1.27 12.54 6.56
CA TRP A 94 1.79 11.19 6.53
C TRP A 94 2.84 11.06 5.44
N ASN A 95 3.92 10.32 5.71
CA ASN A 95 4.94 10.03 4.71
C ASN A 95 5.14 8.52 4.60
N PHE A 96 5.39 8.05 3.38
CA PHE A 96 5.72 6.66 3.08
C PHE A 96 6.95 6.63 2.18
N PRO A 97 8.08 6.08 2.66
CA PRO A 97 9.24 5.89 1.81
C PRO A 97 9.00 4.73 0.84
N PHE A 98 9.61 4.82 -0.33
CA PHE A 98 9.66 3.73 -1.30
C PHE A 98 11.02 3.73 -2.01
N THR A 99 11.40 2.57 -2.54
CA THR A 99 12.64 2.46 -3.31
C THR A 99 12.47 3.13 -4.66
N THR A 100 13.43 3.95 -5.05
CA THR A 100 13.46 4.57 -6.38
C THR A 100 13.39 3.50 -7.47
N THR A 101 12.65 3.77 -8.54
CA THR A 101 12.44 2.83 -9.62
C THR A 101 12.93 3.38 -10.96
N THR A 102 13.27 2.48 -11.88
CA THR A 102 13.49 2.80 -13.30
C THR A 102 12.26 2.51 -14.16
N ALA A 103 11.18 1.99 -13.56
CA ALA A 103 9.93 1.67 -14.25
C ALA A 103 9.19 2.95 -14.70
N ALA A 104 8.45 2.84 -15.81
CA ALA A 104 7.56 3.91 -16.29
C ALA A 104 6.40 4.17 -15.32
N ASP A 105 5.93 3.12 -14.66
CA ASP A 105 4.84 3.14 -13.71
C ASP A 105 5.28 2.43 -12.43
N LEU A 106 4.86 2.97 -11.28
CA LEU A 106 5.06 2.35 -9.98
C LEU A 106 3.76 2.38 -9.19
N ASP A 107 3.25 1.20 -8.88
CA ASP A 107 2.16 1.04 -7.93
C ASP A 107 2.72 1.02 -6.50
N LEU A 108 2.26 1.98 -5.68
CA LEU A 108 2.59 2.09 -4.26
C LEU A 108 1.62 1.28 -3.38
N GLY A 109 0.60 0.66 -3.98
CA GLY A 109 -0.38 -0.17 -3.30
C GLY A 109 -1.26 0.64 -2.33
N LEU A 110 -1.57 0.03 -1.19
CA LEU A 110 -2.44 0.61 -0.16
C LEU A 110 -1.62 1.39 0.88
N LEU A 111 -1.93 2.67 1.04
CA LEU A 111 -1.32 3.57 2.01
C LEU A 111 -2.34 3.92 3.10
N TYR A 112 -2.09 3.44 4.32
CA TYR A 112 -3.03 3.61 5.43
C TYR A 112 -2.67 4.85 6.25
N ILE A 113 -3.66 5.71 6.47
CA ILE A 113 -3.55 6.89 7.33
C ILE A 113 -4.63 6.85 8.41
N GLY A 114 -4.42 7.60 9.50
CA GLY A 114 -5.35 7.56 10.62
C GLY A 114 -5.02 8.58 11.71
N PRO A 115 -5.76 8.54 12.84
CA PRO A 115 -5.63 9.54 13.89
C PRO A 115 -4.33 9.41 14.70
N THR A 116 -3.76 8.21 14.80
CA THR A 116 -2.56 7.94 15.60
C THR A 116 -1.59 7.00 14.90
N ARG A 117 -0.41 6.83 15.50
CA ARG A 117 0.65 5.94 15.02
C ARG A 117 1.03 4.94 16.10
N VAL A 118 1.30 3.71 15.67
CA VAL A 118 1.84 2.63 16.51
C VAL A 118 3.08 2.02 15.87
N THR A 119 3.78 1.21 16.65
CA THR A 119 4.83 0.32 16.17
C THR A 119 4.29 -1.09 16.08
N VAL A 120 4.41 -1.74 14.93
CA VAL A 120 4.06 -3.15 14.76
C VAL A 120 5.32 -3.99 14.89
N THR A 121 5.33 -4.95 15.80
CA THR A 121 6.50 -5.81 16.07
C THR A 121 6.13 -7.28 15.95
N GLY A 122 7.10 -8.10 15.58
CA GLY A 122 6.96 -9.55 15.53
C GLY A 122 8.29 -10.22 15.23
N THR A 123 8.24 -11.52 14.96
CA THR A 123 9.41 -12.33 14.60
C THR A 123 9.15 -13.12 13.32
N ALA A 124 10.08 -13.04 12.37
CA ALA A 124 10.08 -13.89 11.18
C ALA A 124 10.81 -15.20 11.51
N THR A 125 10.14 -16.34 11.34
CA THR A 125 10.67 -17.66 11.67
C THR A 125 10.49 -18.64 10.51
N ASP A 126 11.40 -19.59 10.40
CA ASP A 126 11.28 -20.72 9.49
C ASP A 126 10.19 -21.67 10.00
N ALA A 127 9.21 -21.95 9.14
CA ALA A 127 8.03 -22.70 9.52
C ALA A 127 8.32 -24.17 9.88
N THR A 128 9.44 -24.71 9.41
CA THR A 128 9.83 -26.12 9.58
C THR A 128 10.77 -26.28 10.79
N THR A 129 11.75 -25.39 10.92
CA THR A 129 12.78 -25.48 11.97
C THR A 129 12.52 -24.61 13.20
N ASN A 130 11.61 -23.64 13.10
CA ASN A 130 11.42 -22.55 14.07
C ASN A 130 12.66 -21.65 14.26
N GLU A 131 13.65 -21.73 13.37
CA GLU A 131 14.82 -20.85 13.42
C GLU A 131 14.45 -19.43 12.99
N PRO A 132 15.05 -18.38 13.61
CA PRO A 132 14.81 -17.00 13.22
C PRO A 132 15.38 -16.69 11.83
N ILE A 133 14.60 -15.98 11.00
CA ILE A 133 15.03 -15.57 9.67
C ILE A 133 15.53 -14.14 9.73
N ALA A 134 16.84 -13.96 9.55
CA ALA A 134 17.46 -12.64 9.41
C ALA A 134 17.31 -12.08 7.99
N GLY A 135 17.09 -10.77 7.86
CA GLY A 135 17.00 -10.11 6.56
C GLY A 135 15.66 -10.27 5.84
N ALA A 136 14.64 -10.84 6.49
CA ALA A 136 13.29 -10.89 5.95
C ALA A 136 12.71 -9.48 5.86
N ARG A 137 12.18 -9.13 4.68
CA ARG A 137 11.46 -7.87 4.47
C ARG A 137 9.99 -8.08 4.81
N VAL A 138 9.52 -7.34 5.80
CA VAL A 138 8.14 -7.38 6.30
C VAL A 138 7.44 -6.09 5.94
N GLU A 139 6.32 -6.19 5.25
CA GLU A 139 5.45 -5.09 4.84
C GLU A 139 4.12 -5.14 5.59
N PHE A 140 3.68 -4.00 6.09
CA PHE A 140 2.39 -3.85 6.73
C PHE A 140 1.91 -2.41 6.59
N ALA A 141 0.66 -2.22 6.17
CA ALA A 141 0.00 -0.92 6.08
C ALA A 141 0.78 0.15 5.27
N GLY A 142 1.38 -0.25 4.14
CA GLY A 142 2.17 0.63 3.26
C GLY A 142 3.57 0.96 3.80
N ARG A 143 4.03 0.28 4.85
CA ARG A 143 5.34 0.46 5.47
C ARG A 143 6.11 -0.86 5.48
N SER A 144 7.43 -0.77 5.67
CA SER A 144 8.28 -1.97 5.73
C SER A 144 9.38 -1.88 6.77
N ALA A 145 9.85 -3.04 7.22
CA ALA A 145 11.04 -3.22 8.06
C ALA A 145 11.81 -4.48 7.62
N ILE A 146 13.07 -4.56 8.01
CA ILE A 146 13.91 -5.74 7.81
C ILE A 146 14.12 -6.44 9.16
N SER A 147 13.93 -7.75 9.22
CA SER A 147 14.19 -8.54 10.42
C SER A 147 15.69 -8.58 10.75
N ASN A 148 16.02 -8.50 12.04
CA ASN A 148 17.40 -8.57 12.51
C ASN A 148 17.91 -10.02 12.64
N ALA A 149 19.12 -10.21 13.16
CA ALA A 149 19.73 -11.53 13.36
C ALA A 149 18.93 -12.50 14.26
N ARG A 150 17.97 -11.99 15.05
CA ARG A 150 17.06 -12.78 15.88
C ARG A 150 15.66 -12.93 15.24
N GLY A 151 15.51 -12.59 13.96
CA GLY A 151 14.22 -12.61 13.25
C GLY A 151 13.27 -11.49 13.66
N VAL A 152 13.63 -10.65 14.63
CA VAL A 152 12.74 -9.58 15.13
C VAL A 152 12.66 -8.46 14.11
N PHE A 153 11.42 -8.05 13.78
CA PHE A 153 11.15 -6.86 12.96
C PHE A 153 10.34 -5.83 13.77
N SER A 154 10.47 -4.55 13.38
CA SER A 154 9.76 -3.43 14.00
C SER A 154 9.41 -2.39 12.94
N ILE A 155 8.12 -2.27 12.63
CA ILE A 155 7.58 -1.33 11.63
C ILE A 155 7.01 -0.13 12.40
N SER A 156 7.68 1.01 12.30
CA SER A 156 7.28 2.23 13.01
C SER A 156 6.31 3.10 12.19
N GLY A 157 5.48 3.86 12.89
CA GLY A 157 4.62 4.87 12.27
C GLY A 157 3.40 4.29 11.56
N VAL A 158 3.01 3.06 11.86
CA VAL A 158 1.83 2.40 11.28
C VAL A 158 0.57 3.13 11.74
N ALA A 159 -0.35 3.41 10.81
CA ALA A 159 -1.61 4.05 11.15
C ALA A 159 -2.43 3.20 12.11
N TYR A 160 -3.05 3.86 13.09
CA TYR A 160 -3.89 3.19 14.07
C TYR A 160 -5.01 4.10 14.55
N SER A 161 -6.12 3.48 14.92
CA SER A 161 -7.25 4.13 15.58
C SER A 161 -7.65 3.31 16.80
N ALA A 162 -7.46 3.90 17.99
CA ALA A 162 -7.81 3.26 19.26
C ALA A 162 -9.34 3.16 19.47
N THR A 163 -10.12 3.97 18.75
CA THR A 163 -11.59 4.02 18.87
C THR A 163 -12.31 3.09 17.90
N ASN A 164 -11.66 2.72 16.79
CA ASN A 164 -12.21 1.78 15.81
C ASN A 164 -11.06 1.10 15.05
N GLN A 165 -10.88 -0.21 15.25
CA GLN A 165 -9.82 -1.02 14.67
C GLN A 165 -10.29 -1.86 13.46
N SER A 166 -11.53 -1.68 13.00
CA SER A 166 -12.09 -2.52 11.94
C SER A 166 -11.21 -2.53 10.68
N GLY A 167 -10.77 -1.36 10.23
CA GLY A 167 -9.86 -1.26 9.09
C GLY A 167 -8.48 -1.86 9.37
N PHE A 168 -7.93 -1.61 10.56
CA PHE A 168 -6.62 -2.11 10.98
C PHE A 168 -6.56 -3.64 11.02
N PHE A 169 -7.61 -4.31 11.53
CA PHE A 169 -7.67 -5.77 11.58
C PHE A 169 -7.87 -6.42 10.21
N GLY A 170 -8.35 -5.66 9.21
CA GLY A 170 -8.45 -6.12 7.83
C GLY A 170 -7.16 -6.00 7.04
N ILE A 171 -6.08 -5.44 7.61
CA ILE A 171 -4.80 -5.30 6.91
C ILE A 171 -4.08 -6.64 6.89
N VAL A 172 -3.76 -7.11 5.69
CA VAL A 172 -2.89 -8.25 5.46
C VAL A 172 -1.47 -7.73 5.20
N GLY A 173 -0.55 -8.10 6.09
CA GLY A 173 0.88 -7.90 5.92
C GLY A 173 1.52 -9.03 5.13
N GLN A 174 2.69 -8.74 4.55
CA GLN A 174 3.46 -9.69 3.77
C GLN A 174 4.90 -9.77 4.29
N ALA A 175 5.45 -10.97 4.40
CA ALA A 175 6.85 -11.20 4.69
C ALA A 175 7.52 -11.94 3.54
N THR A 176 8.71 -11.49 3.17
CA THR A 176 9.51 -12.06 2.07
C THR A 176 10.96 -12.24 2.52
N ALA A 177 11.56 -13.37 2.15
CA ALA A 177 12.97 -13.65 2.41
C ALA A 177 13.55 -14.51 1.27
N THR A 178 14.83 -14.34 0.95
CA THR A 178 15.49 -15.16 -0.06
C THR A 178 15.49 -16.63 0.36
N GLY A 179 15.06 -17.52 -0.54
CA GLY A 179 14.94 -18.96 -0.26
C GLY A 179 13.65 -19.35 0.45
N TYR A 180 12.69 -18.43 0.59
CA TYR A 180 11.38 -18.66 1.19
C TYR A 180 10.25 -18.27 0.25
N VAL A 181 9.10 -18.93 0.41
CA VAL A 181 7.83 -18.49 -0.15
C VAL A 181 7.30 -17.32 0.67
N SER A 182 6.74 -16.30 0.01
CA SER A 182 6.11 -15.16 0.69
C SER A 182 5.01 -15.63 1.63
N ALA A 183 5.02 -15.12 2.86
CA ALA A 183 4.00 -15.42 3.86
C ALA A 183 3.11 -14.19 4.09
N SER A 184 1.82 -14.43 4.30
CA SER A 184 0.88 -13.41 4.77
C SER A 184 0.73 -13.50 6.30
N PHE A 185 0.44 -12.37 6.93
CA PHE A 185 0.04 -12.30 8.34
C PHE A 185 -0.94 -11.15 8.53
N ASP A 186 -1.62 -11.11 9.66
CA ASP A 186 -2.52 -10.02 10.02
C ASP A 186 -2.34 -9.66 11.50
N ALA A 187 -3.02 -8.58 11.91
CA ALA A 187 -3.03 -8.11 13.30
C ALA A 187 -4.41 -8.28 13.94
N ASN A 188 -5.22 -9.21 13.44
CA ASN A 188 -6.61 -9.37 13.86
C ASN A 188 -6.70 -9.68 15.36
N GLY A 189 -7.47 -8.86 16.08
CA GLY A 189 -7.66 -9.00 17.52
C GLY A 189 -6.48 -8.52 18.37
N VAL A 190 -5.37 -8.07 17.77
CA VAL A 190 -4.21 -7.55 18.51
C VAL A 190 -4.35 -6.04 18.71
N THR A 191 -4.53 -5.62 19.97
CA THR A 191 -4.65 -4.19 20.32
C THR A 191 -3.32 -3.60 20.72
N ALA A 192 -3.17 -2.29 20.52
CA ALA A 192 -1.94 -1.59 20.87
C ALA A 192 -1.80 -1.45 22.39
N THR A 193 -0.70 -1.94 22.96
CA THR A 193 -0.33 -1.72 24.36
C THR A 193 0.93 -0.85 24.40
N GLY A 194 0.87 0.31 25.05
CA GLY A 194 2.01 1.24 25.09
C GLY A 194 2.46 1.75 23.70
N GLY A 195 1.55 1.79 22.72
CA GLY A 195 1.87 2.18 21.35
C GLY A 195 2.49 1.07 20.49
N VAL A 196 2.48 -0.18 20.97
CA VAL A 196 3.02 -1.36 20.27
C VAL A 196 1.91 -2.36 20.00
N VAL A 197 1.86 -2.88 18.76
CA VAL A 197 1.04 -4.01 18.34
C VAL A 197 1.97 -5.19 18.06
N GLU A 198 1.87 -6.24 18.86
CA GLU A 198 2.74 -7.43 18.73
C GLU A 198 2.00 -8.53 17.97
N VAL A 199 2.35 -8.72 16.70
CA VAL A 199 1.69 -9.70 15.80
C VAL A 199 2.21 -11.13 15.96
N GLY A 200 3.16 -11.35 16.88
CA GLY A 200 3.72 -12.66 17.15
C GLY A 200 4.67 -13.15 16.05
N GLU A 201 4.58 -14.45 15.74
CA GLU A 201 5.41 -15.11 14.74
C GLU A 201 4.80 -15.04 13.34
N VAL A 202 5.61 -14.60 12.37
CA VAL A 202 5.32 -14.69 10.94
C VAL A 202 6.15 -15.83 10.38
N ARG A 203 5.50 -16.96 10.10
CA ARG A 203 6.16 -18.21 9.70
C ARG A 203 6.32 -18.27 8.18
N LEU A 204 7.55 -18.40 7.69
CA LEU A 204 7.86 -18.56 6.27
C LEU A 204 8.26 -20.00 5.95
N PHE A 205 7.75 -20.54 4.84
CA PHE A 205 8.14 -21.87 4.34
C PHE A 205 9.31 -21.75 3.36
N SER A 206 10.32 -22.60 3.53
CA SER A 206 11.45 -22.64 2.59
C SER A 206 10.96 -23.03 1.19
N SER A 207 11.42 -22.31 0.16
CA SER A 207 11.05 -22.57 -1.24
C SER A 207 11.61 -23.90 -1.77
N GLY A 208 12.56 -24.49 -1.04
CA GLY A 208 13.13 -25.81 -1.34
C GLY A 208 12.61 -26.92 -0.43
N ASP A 209 11.63 -26.66 0.44
CA ASP A 209 11.08 -27.69 1.32
C ASP A 209 10.30 -28.72 0.49
N THR A 210 10.81 -29.94 0.45
CA THR A 210 10.15 -31.08 -0.20
C THR A 210 9.26 -31.86 0.76
N THR A 211 9.18 -31.46 2.03
CA THR A 211 8.37 -32.12 3.04
C THR A 211 6.91 -31.81 2.71
N PRO A 212 6.12 -32.80 2.29
CA PRO A 212 4.71 -32.58 2.06
C PRO A 212 4.06 -32.15 3.37
N PRO A 213 3.06 -31.26 3.35
CA PRO A 213 2.35 -30.89 4.56
C PRO A 213 1.76 -32.12 5.25
N ASP A 214 1.55 -32.05 6.56
CA ASP A 214 1.10 -33.20 7.37
C ASP A 214 -0.41 -33.46 7.23
N GLY A 215 -0.76 -34.59 6.60
CA GLY A 215 -2.13 -35.06 6.40
C GLY A 215 -2.35 -35.58 4.98
N PRO A 216 -3.46 -36.30 4.70
CA PRO A 216 -3.80 -36.65 3.33
C PRO A 216 -4.32 -35.40 2.59
N TYR A 217 -3.57 -34.95 1.57
CA TYR A 217 -3.99 -33.88 0.67
C TYR A 217 -4.46 -34.46 -0.66
N ASN A 218 -5.56 -33.94 -1.18
CA ASN A 218 -5.95 -34.15 -2.57
C ASN A 218 -5.40 -32.99 -3.38
N LEU A 219 -4.34 -33.21 -4.15
CA LEU A 219 -3.92 -32.26 -5.17
C LEU A 219 -4.92 -32.35 -6.33
N THR A 220 -5.74 -31.31 -6.51
CA THR A 220 -6.60 -31.20 -7.68
C THR A 220 -6.01 -30.17 -8.62
N GLY A 221 -6.00 -30.47 -9.92
CA GLY A 221 -5.37 -29.59 -10.88
C GLY A 221 -5.76 -29.95 -12.28
N ARG A 222 -5.61 -28.99 -13.19
CA ARG A 222 -5.87 -29.20 -14.61
C ARG A 222 -4.54 -29.26 -15.35
N VAL A 223 -4.34 -30.35 -16.09
CA VAL A 223 -3.25 -30.46 -17.06
C VAL A 223 -3.77 -29.98 -18.40
N SER A 224 -3.18 -28.90 -18.93
CA SER A 224 -3.45 -28.40 -20.27
C SER A 224 -2.25 -28.68 -21.17
N GLY A 225 -2.43 -29.54 -22.17
CA GLY A 225 -1.39 -29.83 -23.17
C GLY A 225 -1.13 -28.64 -24.10
N LYS A 226 0.14 -28.37 -24.39
CA LYS A 226 0.62 -27.43 -25.40
C LYS A 226 1.53 -28.17 -26.40
N PRO A 227 1.75 -27.63 -27.61
CA PRO A 227 2.56 -28.31 -28.64
C PRO A 227 4.00 -28.65 -28.21
N THR A 228 4.55 -27.95 -27.22
CA THR A 228 5.92 -28.15 -26.71
C THR A 228 5.97 -28.54 -25.23
N GLY A 229 4.85 -28.95 -24.62
CA GLY A 229 4.84 -29.35 -23.21
C GLY A 229 3.44 -29.38 -22.60
N ALA A 230 3.34 -29.36 -21.28
CA ALA A 230 2.07 -29.20 -20.56
C ALA A 230 2.18 -28.06 -19.56
N THR A 231 1.09 -27.33 -19.36
CA THR A 231 0.94 -26.42 -18.23
C THR A 231 0.12 -27.13 -17.17
N LEU A 232 0.67 -27.21 -15.95
CA LEU A 232 -0.02 -27.73 -14.78
C LEU A 232 -0.48 -26.54 -13.95
N GLU A 233 -1.79 -26.46 -13.73
CA GLU A 233 -2.39 -25.55 -12.75
C GLU A 233 -2.83 -26.42 -11.56
N ILE A 234 -2.18 -26.22 -10.41
CA ILE A 234 -2.50 -26.94 -9.17
C ILE A 234 -3.34 -26.04 -8.29
N VAL A 235 -4.46 -26.57 -7.81
CA VAL A 235 -5.25 -26.00 -6.73
C VAL A 235 -5.00 -26.89 -5.51
N LEU A 236 -4.34 -26.30 -4.50
CA LEU A 236 -4.17 -26.92 -3.19
C LEU A 236 -5.47 -26.85 -2.39
#